data_AF-A0A8S9NQW8-F1
#
_entry.id   AF-A0A8S9NQW8-F1
#
_cell.length_a   1.000
_cell.length_b   1.000
_cell.length_c   1.000
_cell.angle_alpha   90.00
_cell.angle_beta   90.00
_cell.angle_gamma   90.00
#
_symmetry.space_group_name_H-M   'P 1'
#
loop_
_entity.id
_entity.type
_entity.pdbx_description
1 polymer ?
#
loop_
_entity_poly.entity_id
_entity_poly.type
_entity_poly.pdbx_seq_one_letter_code
_entity_poly.pdbx_strand_id
1 'polypeptide(L)'
;MALRHLSRPRDIVKRSTKKYLDELLYHRLFKDGGSEVSVRQHLNQFLKGTKHVFKWEVGDTIKKLRSRGLYYPALKVSHFLYS
;
A
#
# COMPACT_ATOMS: atom_id res chain seq x y z
N MET A 1 -26.88 40.22 1.29
CA MET A 1 -25.72 39.54 0.67
C MET A 1 -25.86 38.05 0.93
N ALA A 2 -25.94 37.24 -0.13
CA ALA A 2 -26.36 35.84 -0.07
C ALA A 2 -25.19 34.88 0.21
N LEU A 3 -25.32 34.01 1.22
CA LEU A 3 -24.40 32.93 1.55
C LEU A 3 -24.54 31.76 0.55
N ARG A 4 -24.11 31.93 -0.72
CA ARG A 4 -24.22 30.90 -1.78
C ARG A 4 -22.91 30.16 -2.07
N HIS A 5 -22.14 29.77 -1.05
CA HIS A 5 -20.90 29.01 -1.28
C HIS A 5 -20.71 27.73 -0.45
N LEU A 6 -21.76 27.22 0.21
CA LEU A 6 -21.71 25.93 0.93
C LEU A 6 -22.32 24.74 0.16
N SER A 7 -22.64 24.91 -1.12
CA SER A 7 -23.37 23.93 -1.93
C SER A 7 -22.48 23.14 -2.90
N ARG A 8 -21.44 22.49 -2.39
CA ARG A 8 -20.89 21.28 -3.03
C ARG A 8 -20.23 20.41 -1.97
N PRO A 9 -20.79 19.25 -1.58
CA PRO A 9 -19.99 18.26 -0.87
C PRO A 9 -18.84 17.92 -1.82
N ARG A 10 -17.64 18.41 -1.51
CA ARG A 10 -16.45 18.07 -2.28
C ARG A 10 -16.33 16.55 -2.18
N ASP A 11 -16.35 15.86 -3.33
CA ASP A 11 -15.97 14.45 -3.47
C ASP A 11 -14.50 14.24 -3.08
N ILE A 12 -14.11 14.61 -1.85
CA ILE A 12 -12.79 14.40 -1.26
C ILE A 12 -12.53 12.90 -1.18
N VAL A 13 -13.58 12.13 -0.89
CA VAL A 13 -13.52 10.66 -0.81
C VAL A 13 -13.09 10.04 -2.15
N LYS A 14 -13.62 10.50 -3.30
CA LYS A 14 -13.32 9.91 -4.62
C LYS A 14 -11.93 10.25 -5.18
N ARG A 15 -11.33 11.38 -4.77
CA ARG A 15 -9.94 11.70 -5.15
C ARG A 15 -8.93 10.95 -4.29
N SER A 16 -9.25 10.75 -3.01
CA SER A 16 -8.36 10.07 -2.07
C SER A 16 -8.26 8.57 -2.34
N THR A 17 -9.34 7.88 -2.72
CA THR A 17 -9.31 6.44 -3.03
C THR A 17 -8.45 6.08 -4.24
N LYS A 18 -8.31 6.97 -5.24
CA LYS A 18 -7.37 6.74 -6.36
C LYS A 18 -5.90 6.71 -5.93
N LYS A 19 -5.58 7.42 -4.84
CA LYS A 19 -4.20 7.58 -4.35
C LYS A 19 -3.74 6.39 -3.52
N TYR A 20 -4.65 5.71 -2.83
CA TYR A 20 -4.34 4.58 -1.97
C TYR A 20 -4.73 3.25 -2.62
N LEU A 21 -4.16 2.15 -2.13
CA LEU A 21 -4.61 0.82 -2.54
C LEU A 21 -6.03 0.54 -2.03
N ASP A 22 -6.86 -0.05 -2.89
CA ASP A 22 -8.17 -0.62 -2.50
C ASP A 22 -8.01 -1.98 -1.79
N GLU A 23 -6.87 -2.66 -2.01
CA GLU A 23 -6.55 -3.95 -1.41
C GLU A 23 -5.29 -3.86 -0.54
N LEU A 24 -5.29 -4.57 0.59
CA LEU A 24 -4.15 -4.65 1.49
C LEU A 24 -2.87 -5.08 0.74
N LEU A 25 -1.77 -4.36 0.97
CA LEU A 25 -0.47 -4.62 0.32
C LEU A 25 -0.06 -6.11 0.43
N TYR A 26 -0.25 -6.70 1.61
CA TYR A 26 0.05 -8.11 1.85
C TYR A 26 -0.70 -9.06 0.90
N HIS A 27 -2.01 -8.89 0.71
CA HIS A 27 -2.79 -9.76 -0.18
C HIS A 27 -2.27 -9.70 -1.62
N ARG A 28 -1.88 -8.50 -2.07
CA ARG A 28 -1.30 -8.31 -3.39
C ARG A 28 0.08 -8.95 -3.55
N LEU A 29 0.93 -8.86 -2.52
CA LEU A 29 2.28 -9.45 -2.56
C LEU A 29 2.26 -10.98 -2.62
N PHE A 30 1.29 -11.59 -1.94
CA PHE A 30 1.16 -13.04 -1.82
C PHE A 30 0.15 -13.65 -2.80
N LYS A 31 -0.30 -12.88 -3.80
CA LYS A 31 -1.34 -13.31 -4.76
C LYS A 31 -0.95 -14.59 -5.52
N ASP A 32 0.30 -14.69 -5.96
CA ASP A 32 0.85 -15.86 -6.67
C ASP A 32 1.65 -16.79 -5.74
N GLY A 33 1.39 -16.74 -4.44
CA GLY A 33 1.97 -17.62 -3.43
C GLY A 33 3.04 -16.98 -2.53
N GLY A 34 3.67 -17.82 -1.70
CA GLY A 34 4.60 -17.42 -0.64
C GLY A 34 6.08 -17.48 -0.98
N SER A 35 6.45 -17.78 -2.23
CA SER A 35 7.85 -17.83 -2.66
C SER A 35 8.49 -16.45 -2.62
N GLU A 36 9.71 -16.35 -2.08
CA GLU A 36 10.44 -15.09 -1.95
C GLU A 36 10.58 -14.35 -3.29
N VAL A 37 10.82 -15.10 -4.36
CA VAL A 37 11.03 -14.54 -5.70
C VAL A 37 9.77 -13.82 -6.20
N SER A 38 8.61 -14.46 -6.07
CA SER A 38 7.31 -13.88 -6.46
C SER A 38 6.99 -12.64 -5.63
N VAL A 39 7.20 -12.69 -4.30
CA VAL A 39 6.99 -11.55 -3.41
C VAL A 39 7.88 -10.37 -3.79
N ARG A 40 9.15 -10.61 -4.16
CA ARG A 40 10.06 -9.56 -4.64
C ARG A 40 9.63 -8.97 -5.97
N GLN A 41 9.16 -9.79 -6.92
CA GLN A 41 8.66 -9.32 -8.21
C GLN A 41 7.44 -8.42 -8.03
N HIS A 42 6.46 -8.83 -7.21
CA HIS A 42 5.29 -8.02 -6.87
C HIS A 42 5.65 -6.73 -6.15
N LEU A 43 6.62 -6.77 -5.23
CA LEU A 43 7.14 -5.58 -4.56
C LEU A 43 7.74 -4.60 -5.56
N ASN A 44 8.59 -5.08 -6.47
CA ASN A 44 9.21 -4.25 -7.49
C ASN A 44 8.20 -3.63 -8.44
N GLN A 45 7.18 -4.39 -8.85
CA GLN A 45 6.08 -3.87 -9.66
C GLN A 45 5.26 -2.83 -8.89
N PHE A 46 5.03 -3.06 -7.59
CA PHE A 46 4.30 -2.13 -6.74
C PHE A 46 5.05 -0.80 -6.56
N LEU A 47 6.36 -0.84 -6.29
CA LEU A 47 7.20 0.35 -6.13
C LEU A 47 7.30 1.21 -7.40
N LYS A 48 7.11 0.61 -8.58
CA LYS A 48 7.00 1.36 -9.85
C LYS A 48 5.64 2.03 -10.04
N GLY A 49 4.64 1.65 -9.24
CA GLY A 49 3.30 2.22 -9.29
C GLY A 49 3.22 3.58 -8.59
N THR A 50 2.12 4.29 -8.84
CA THR A 50 1.81 5.60 -8.22
C THR A 50 0.90 5.50 -7.01
N LYS A 51 0.42 4.29 -6.67
CA LYS A 51 -0.47 4.07 -5.53
C LYS A 51 0.33 4.03 -4.22
N HIS A 52 -0.18 4.73 -3.22
CA HIS A 52 0.35 4.76 -1.86
C HIS A 52 -0.28 3.67 -1.00
N VAL A 53 0.45 3.29 0.05
CA VAL A 53 0.00 2.33 1.08
C VAL A 53 -0.14 3.07 2.39
N PHE A 54 -1.08 2.66 3.24
CA PHE A 54 -1.18 3.24 4.57
C PHE A 54 -0.05 2.72 5.47
N LYS A 55 0.52 3.59 6.32
CA LYS A 55 1.62 3.23 7.23
C LYS A 55 1.31 2.02 8.12
N TRP A 56 0.05 1.88 8.55
CA TRP A 56 -0.38 0.75 9.38
C TRP A 56 -0.34 -0.58 8.60
N GLU A 57 -0.73 -0.58 7.32
CA GLU A 57 -0.67 -1.76 6.45
C GLU A 57 0.77 -2.19 6.17
N VAL A 58 1.67 -1.22 5.97
CA VAL A 58 3.10 -1.50 5.79
C VAL A 58 3.65 -2.21 7.03
N GLY A 59 3.28 -1.75 8.23
CA GLY A 59 3.68 -2.38 9.50
C GLY A 59 3.18 -3.83 9.62
N ASP A 60 1.91 -4.08 9.28
CA ASP A 60 1.34 -5.44 9.29
C ASP A 60 2.01 -6.35 8.25
N THR A 61 2.30 -5.82 7.07
CA THR A 61 2.99 -6.54 5.98
C THR A 61 4.40 -6.94 6.40
N ILE A 62 5.15 -6.06 7.08
CA ILE A 62 6.48 -6.36 7.62
C ILE A 62 6.41 -7.50 8.66
N LYS A 63 5.44 -7.45 9.59
CA LYS A 63 5.26 -8.51 10.59
C LYS A 63 5.03 -9.86 9.91
N LYS A 64 4.11 -9.92 8.93
CA LYS A 64 3.79 -11.15 8.20
C LYS A 64 4.97 -11.68 7.37
N LEU A 65 5.75 -10.80 6.75
CA LEU A 65 6.96 -11.19 6.02
C LEU A 65 8.02 -11.79 6.95
N ARG A 66 8.23 -11.19 8.14
CA ARG A 66 9.15 -11.72 9.16
C ARG A 66 8.69 -13.07 9.71
N SER A 67 7.39 -13.23 10.01
CA SER A 67 6.85 -14.52 10.47
C SER A 67 7.05 -15.66 9.47
N ARG A 68 7.20 -15.35 8.18
CA ARG A 68 7.46 -16.33 7.10
C ARG A 68 8.95 -16.50 6.77
N GLY A 69 9.85 -15.86 7.52
CA GLY A 69 11.29 -15.91 7.25
C GLY A 69 11.76 -15.06 6.06
N LEU A 70 10.88 -14.24 5.48
CA LEU A 70 11.17 -13.39 4.31
C LEU A 70 11.78 -12.05 4.74
N TYR A 71 12.99 -12.10 5.29
CA TYR A 71 13.65 -10.93 5.87
C TYR A 71 14.08 -9.91 4.82
N TYR A 72 14.57 -10.35 3.66
CA TYR A 72 15.00 -9.42 2.60
C TYR A 72 13.84 -8.59 2.04
N PRO A 73 12.68 -9.19 1.66
CA PRO A 73 11.50 -8.41 1.28
C PRO A 73 11.01 -7.48 2.39
N ALA A 74 11.02 -7.93 3.65
CA ALA A 74 10.61 -7.11 4.79
C ALA A 74 11.50 -5.87 4.97
N LEU A 75 12.81 -6.03 4.83
CA LEU A 75 13.77 -4.93 4.89
C LEU A 75 13.52 -3.93 3.76
N LYS A 76 13.34 -4.43 2.52
CA LYS A 76 13.06 -3.60 1.36
C LYS A 76 11.77 -2.79 1.55
N VAL A 77 10.70 -3.40 2.04
CA VAL A 77 9.44 -2.72 2.37
C VAL A 77 9.67 -1.60 3.39
N SER A 78 10.40 -1.88 4.48
CA SER A 78 10.66 -0.88 5.51
C SER A 78 11.46 0.31 5.00
N HIS A 79 12.42 0.08 4.11
CA HIS A 79 13.26 1.16 3.57
C HIS A 79 12.49 2.08 2.62
N PHE A 80 11.68 1.50 1.71
CA PHE A 80 11.03 2.29 0.66
C PHE A 80 9.66 2.86 1.04
N LEU A 81 8.97 2.28 2.03
CA LEU A 81 7.59 2.65 2.37
C LEU A 81 7.42 3.22 3.79
N TYR A 82 8.46 3.15 4.62
CA TYR A 82 8.42 3.65 6.01
C TYR A 82 9.32 4.86 6.27
N SER A 83 10.27 5.15 5.37
CA SER A 83 11.11 6.36 5.38
C SER A 83 10.37 7.56 4.79
#